data_AF-A0A167JB83-F1
#
_entry.id   AF-A0A167JB83-F1
#
_cell.length_a   1.000
_cell.length_b   1.000
_cell.length_c   1.000
_cell.angle_alpha   90.00
_cell.angle_beta   90.00
_cell.angle_gamma   90.00
#
_symmetry.space_group_name_H-M   'P 1'
#
loop_
_entity.id
_entity.type
_entity.pdbx_description
1 polymer ?
#
loop_
_entity_poly.entity_id
_entity_poly.type
_entity_poly.pdbx_seq_one_letter_code
_entity_poly.pdbx_strand_id
1 'polypeptide(L)'
;MANIDLFLFLLRLICSSLLVLLTLSLTLLQPTGNSAFESHAPGESDALLAPLRTRVPRHRVIIFCSIALAACWIADAAVISGRGIVEKVWEPAEELWRGEEVAVILNFLVWTGVVGIGAWKESYRKEVWSSMTLKVITLLAGTMEVTTFVLLCLGLRVFQNPIHRPEFRILGPILHLFISLLRMLVLLPLLSVLFWSTRYLHVQPAAERTSLLASEATSGPNDTHTLPVPSQDGNGMTNASQDRPKVDEKKPSPSGWEMCK
;
A
#
# COMPACT_ATOMS: atom_id res chain seq x y z
N MET A 1 -23.38 -33.41 -3.80
CA MET A 1 -23.25 -31.99 -3.41
C MET A 1 -22.07 -31.83 -2.46
N ALA A 2 -21.90 -32.74 -1.48
CA ALA A 2 -20.77 -32.83 -0.55
C ALA A 2 -19.36 -32.49 -1.10
N ASN A 3 -19.04 -32.81 -2.37
CA ASN A 3 -17.74 -32.47 -2.96
C ASN A 3 -17.54 -30.95 -3.17
N ILE A 4 -18.61 -30.21 -3.51
CA ILE A 4 -18.55 -28.76 -3.74
C ILE A 4 -18.45 -28.02 -2.40
N ASP A 5 -19.22 -28.48 -1.40
CA ASP A 5 -19.25 -27.89 -0.06
C ASP A 5 -17.89 -28.07 0.65
N LEU A 6 -17.32 -29.28 0.57
CA LEU A 6 -15.96 -29.54 1.08
C LEU A 6 -14.91 -28.69 0.35
N PHE A 7 -15.03 -28.57 -0.97
CA PHE A 7 -14.11 -27.77 -1.76
C PHE A 7 -14.19 -26.28 -1.41
N LEU A 8 -15.40 -25.73 -1.24
CA LEU A 8 -15.62 -24.36 -0.76
C LEU A 8 -15.00 -24.13 0.61
N PHE A 9 -15.21 -25.06 1.55
CA PHE A 9 -14.64 -25.00 2.88
C PHE A 9 -13.10 -25.00 2.86
N LEU A 10 -12.49 -25.95 2.15
CA LEU A 10 -11.03 -26.04 2.02
C LEU A 10 -10.45 -24.83 1.31
N LEU A 11 -11.10 -24.35 0.24
CA LEU A 11 -10.70 -23.15 -0.47
C LEU A 11 -10.68 -21.96 0.50
N ARG A 12 -11.80 -21.65 1.17
CA ARG A 12 -11.88 -20.56 2.16
C ARG A 12 -10.77 -20.63 3.21
N LEU A 13 -10.54 -21.82 3.78
CA LEU A 13 -9.57 -22.04 4.84
C LEU A 13 -8.13 -21.84 4.35
N ILE A 14 -7.74 -22.52 3.27
CA ILE A 14 -6.38 -22.48 2.74
C ILE A 14 -6.07 -21.06 2.24
N CYS A 15 -7.00 -20.44 1.53
CA CYS A 15 -6.79 -19.13 0.92
C CYS A 15 -6.63 -18.04 1.98
N SER A 16 -7.51 -18.02 2.98
CA SER A 16 -7.43 -17.05 4.07
C SER A 16 -6.16 -17.24 4.90
N SER A 17 -5.77 -18.50 5.15
CA SER A 17 -4.52 -18.82 5.85
C SER A 17 -3.29 -18.34 5.08
N LEU A 18 -3.26 -18.57 3.76
CA LEU A 18 -2.19 -18.10 2.88
C LEU A 18 -2.09 -16.58 2.88
N LEU A 19 -3.21 -15.86 2.81
CA LEU A 19 -3.23 -14.39 2.85
C LEU A 19 -2.71 -13.86 4.20
N VAL A 20 -3.06 -14.50 5.31
CA VAL A 20 -2.53 -14.14 6.64
C VAL A 20 -1.03 -14.36 6.71
N LEU A 21 -0.53 -15.52 6.26
CA LEU A 21 0.90 -15.81 6.19
C LEU A 21 1.66 -14.81 5.32
N LEU A 22 1.07 -14.44 4.18
CA LEU A 22 1.67 -13.47 3.26
C LEU A 22 1.68 -12.05 3.86
N THR A 23 0.64 -11.70 4.61
CA THR A 23 0.59 -10.44 5.38
C THR A 23 1.59 -10.44 6.53
N LEU A 24 1.76 -11.55 7.25
CA LEU A 24 2.81 -11.70 8.26
C LEU A 24 4.20 -11.63 7.63
N SER A 25 4.39 -12.17 6.43
CA SER A 25 5.65 -12.03 5.69
C SER A 25 5.99 -10.56 5.40
N LEU A 26 4.98 -9.67 5.23
CA LEU A 26 5.23 -8.23 5.13
C LEU A 26 5.91 -7.67 6.37
N THR A 27 5.75 -8.25 7.57
CA THR A 27 6.49 -7.81 8.76
C THR A 27 7.97 -8.14 8.63
N LEU A 28 8.27 -9.36 8.15
CA LEU A 28 9.61 -9.90 7.97
C LEU A 28 10.37 -9.29 6.79
N LEU A 29 9.68 -8.58 5.88
CA LEU A 29 10.34 -7.83 4.82
C LEU A 29 11.34 -6.84 5.43
N GLN A 30 12.62 -7.23 5.38
CA GLN A 30 13.72 -6.33 5.64
C GLN A 30 13.70 -5.26 4.54
N PRO A 31 14.02 -4.01 4.87
CA PRO A 31 14.23 -2.98 3.85
C PRO A 31 15.31 -3.53 2.92
N THR A 32 14.93 -3.84 1.68
CA THR A 32 15.91 -4.18 0.66
C THR A 32 16.76 -2.93 0.52
N GLY A 33 17.98 -2.98 1.04
CA GLY A 33 18.98 -1.90 1.03
C GLY A 33 19.51 -1.65 -0.38
N ASN A 34 18.59 -1.47 -1.33
CA ASN A 34 18.87 -1.22 -2.74
C ASN A 34 18.62 0.25 -3.10
N SER A 35 18.62 1.14 -2.11
CA SER A 35 19.20 2.46 -2.33
C SER A 35 20.70 2.32 -2.18
N ALA A 36 21.36 2.04 -3.30
CA ALA A 36 22.76 2.40 -3.53
C ALA A 36 22.91 3.93 -3.48
N PHE A 37 22.64 4.52 -2.32
CA PHE A 37 22.80 5.93 -2.03
C PHE A 37 23.04 6.11 -0.52
N GLU A 38 24.09 5.48 -0.02
CA GLU A 38 24.71 5.91 1.24
C GLU A 38 26.20 5.55 1.23
N SER A 39 26.89 6.02 0.19
CA SER A 39 28.32 6.31 0.28
C SER A 39 28.53 7.73 -0.25
N HIS A 40 28.27 8.73 0.58
CA HIS A 40 28.89 10.03 0.37
C HIS A 40 29.53 10.47 1.68
N ALA A 41 30.86 10.38 1.66
CA ALA A 41 31.77 11.10 2.54
C ALA A 41 31.42 12.61 2.53
N PRO A 42 31.76 13.35 3.61
CA PRO A 42 31.50 14.77 3.69
C PRO A 42 32.46 15.49 2.73
N GLY A 43 31.96 15.86 1.56
CA GLY A 43 32.63 16.71 0.59
C GLY A 43 31.66 17.79 0.17
N GLU A 44 31.95 19.02 0.58
CA GLU A 44 31.27 20.26 0.20
C GLU A 44 31.04 20.35 -1.31
N SER A 45 29.95 21.06 -1.67
CA SER A 45 29.65 21.61 -2.99
C SER A 45 29.33 20.62 -4.13
N ASP A 46 28.13 20.03 -4.13
CA ASP A 46 27.38 19.87 -5.37
C ASP A 46 25.87 19.72 -5.12
N ALA A 47 25.16 20.85 -5.14
CA ALA A 47 23.71 20.93 -5.04
C ALA A 47 23.05 20.66 -6.40
N LEU A 48 23.39 19.54 -7.05
CA LEU A 48 22.83 19.16 -8.35
C LEU A 48 21.79 18.04 -8.22
N LEU A 49 20.54 18.46 -8.36
CA LEU A 49 19.39 17.69 -8.85
C LEU A 49 19.19 16.31 -8.20
N ALA A 50 18.70 16.31 -6.96
CA ALA A 50 17.88 15.20 -6.51
C ALA A 50 16.63 15.14 -7.42
N PRO A 51 16.35 14.02 -8.12
CA PRO A 51 15.14 13.89 -8.92
C PRO A 51 13.95 14.13 -8.00
N LEU A 52 13.18 15.19 -8.27
CA LEU A 52 11.93 15.47 -7.59
C LEU A 52 10.98 14.31 -7.90
N ARG A 53 11.05 13.25 -7.09
CA ARG A 53 10.10 12.16 -7.08
C ARG A 53 8.81 12.76 -6.56
N THR A 54 8.00 13.32 -7.45
CA THR A 54 6.66 13.81 -7.13
C THR A 54 5.85 12.61 -6.68
N ARG A 55 5.89 12.35 -5.38
CA ARG A 55 5.27 11.23 -4.68
C ARG A 55 3.77 11.52 -4.66
N VAL A 56 3.09 11.20 -5.76
CA VAL A 56 1.62 11.21 -5.79
C VAL A 56 1.13 10.45 -4.57
N PRO A 57 0.17 10.96 -3.77
CA PRO A 57 -0.25 10.36 -2.50
C PRO A 57 -1.10 9.09 -2.69
N ARG A 58 -0.57 8.11 -3.44
CA ARG A 58 -1.15 6.78 -3.71
C ARG A 58 -1.47 5.99 -2.45
N HIS A 59 -0.71 6.24 -1.38
CA HIS A 59 -0.86 5.56 -0.10
C HIS A 59 -2.25 5.80 0.51
N ARG A 60 -2.83 7.00 0.33
CA ARG A 60 -4.15 7.33 0.90
C ARG A 60 -5.26 6.47 0.30
N VAL A 61 -5.20 6.24 -1.01
CA VAL A 61 -6.19 5.40 -1.71
C VAL A 61 -6.04 3.94 -1.28
N ILE A 62 -4.82 3.42 -1.18
CA ILE A 62 -4.57 2.05 -0.73
C ILE A 62 -5.10 1.85 0.69
N ILE A 63 -4.79 2.76 1.62
CA ILE A 63 -5.27 2.71 3.01
C ILE A 63 -6.80 2.76 3.03
N PHE A 64 -7.40 3.70 2.30
CA PHE A 64 -8.85 3.86 2.23
C PHE A 64 -9.54 2.59 1.71
N CYS A 65 -9.05 2.02 0.61
CA CYS A 65 -9.58 0.77 0.05
C CYS A 65 -9.42 -0.41 1.01
N SER A 66 -8.27 -0.55 1.68
CA SER A 66 -8.06 -1.61 2.68
C SER A 66 -8.98 -1.47 3.90
N ILE A 67 -9.24 -0.24 4.36
CA ILE A 67 -10.21 0.02 5.43
C ILE A 67 -11.63 -0.30 4.96
N ALA A 68 -11.98 0.10 3.73
CA ALA A 68 -13.28 -0.23 3.15
C ALA A 68 -13.48 -1.75 3.03
N LEU A 69 -12.44 -2.50 2.63
CA LEU A 69 -12.48 -3.97 2.64
C LEU A 69 -12.68 -4.53 4.04
N ALA A 70 -11.94 -4.04 5.04
CA ALA A 70 -12.11 -4.45 6.43
C ALA A 70 -13.55 -4.18 6.93
N ALA A 71 -14.14 -3.05 6.55
CA ALA A 71 -15.53 -2.73 6.86
C ALA A 71 -16.52 -3.68 6.18
N CYS A 72 -16.28 -4.09 4.93
CA CYS A 72 -17.09 -5.12 4.27
C CYS A 72 -17.04 -6.46 5.01
N TRP A 73 -15.88 -6.88 5.50
CA TRP A 73 -15.76 -8.10 6.30
C TRP A 73 -16.50 -8.01 7.65
N ILE A 74 -16.46 -6.85 8.32
CA ILE A 74 -17.25 -6.62 9.52
C ILE A 74 -18.75 -6.66 9.20
N ALA A 75 -19.18 -6.06 8.09
CA ALA A 75 -20.56 -6.12 7.65
C ALA A 75 -21.01 -7.57 7.44
N ASP A 76 -20.17 -8.41 6.83
CA ASP A 76 -20.43 -9.83 6.64
C ASP A 76 -20.58 -10.57 7.98
N ALA A 77 -19.66 -10.35 8.91
CA ALA A 77 -19.75 -10.90 10.27
C ALA A 77 -21.06 -10.47 10.97
N ALA A 78 -21.47 -9.22 10.77
CA ALA A 78 -22.70 -8.69 11.34
C ALA A 78 -23.95 -9.34 10.72
N VAL A 79 -23.92 -9.71 9.44
CA VAL A 79 -24.99 -10.48 8.79
C VAL A 79 -25.10 -11.87 9.40
N ILE A 80 -23.98 -12.59 9.48
CA ILE A 80 -23.93 -13.95 10.07
C ILE A 80 -24.47 -13.91 11.51
N SER A 81 -23.95 -12.98 12.32
CA SER A 81 -24.35 -12.84 13.73
C SER A 81 -25.80 -12.38 13.87
N GLY A 82 -26.22 -11.40 13.07
CA GLY A 82 -27.57 -10.85 13.09
C GLY A 82 -28.63 -11.89 12.71
N ARG A 83 -28.35 -12.72 11.70
CA ARG A 83 -29.23 -13.84 11.34
C ARG A 83 -29.26 -14.92 12.41
N GLY A 84 -28.10 -15.23 13.01
CA GLY A 84 -28.03 -16.12 14.16
C GLY A 84 -28.93 -15.70 15.32
N ILE A 85 -29.02 -14.39 15.59
CA ILE A 85 -29.86 -13.84 16.67
C ILE A 85 -31.34 -13.76 16.27
N VAL A 86 -31.65 -13.19 15.10
CA VAL A 86 -33.03 -12.88 14.68
C VAL A 86 -33.77 -14.13 14.22
N GLU A 87 -33.11 -14.96 13.42
CA GLU A 87 -33.73 -16.13 12.79
C GLU A 87 -33.50 -17.40 13.61
N LYS A 88 -32.62 -17.35 14.62
CA LYS A 88 -32.12 -18.52 15.36
C LYS A 88 -31.53 -19.61 14.46
N VAL A 89 -31.15 -19.24 13.24
CA VAL A 89 -30.50 -20.11 12.27
C VAL A 89 -29.01 -19.81 12.34
N TRP A 90 -28.24 -20.81 12.77
CA TRP A 90 -26.78 -20.73 12.76
C TRP A 90 -26.28 -21.09 11.35
N GLU A 91 -26.06 -20.08 10.49
CA GLU A 91 -25.55 -20.29 9.12
C GLU A 91 -24.31 -21.21 9.07
N PRO A 92 -23.33 -21.13 9.99
CA PRO A 92 -22.15 -22.00 9.96
C PRO A 92 -22.46 -23.50 10.16
N ALA A 93 -23.67 -23.84 10.63
CA ALA A 93 -24.13 -25.22 10.71
C ALA A 93 -24.60 -25.77 9.35
N GLU A 94 -24.86 -24.89 8.38
CA GLU A 94 -25.21 -25.28 7.01
C GLU A 94 -23.94 -25.63 6.21
N GLU A 95 -24.01 -26.70 5.40
CA GLU A 95 -22.86 -27.23 4.65
C GLU A 95 -22.24 -26.19 3.70
N LEU A 96 -23.05 -25.32 3.11
CA LEU A 96 -22.62 -24.31 2.13
C LEU A 96 -21.88 -23.11 2.76
N TRP A 97 -22.25 -22.75 3.99
CA TRP A 97 -21.72 -21.57 4.70
C TRP A 97 -20.61 -21.93 5.69
N ARG A 98 -20.33 -23.23 5.84
CA ARG A 98 -19.27 -23.71 6.72
C ARG A 98 -17.93 -23.07 6.38
N GLY A 99 -17.28 -22.55 7.42
CA GLY A 99 -15.96 -21.90 7.32
C GLY A 99 -15.99 -20.43 6.88
N GLU A 100 -17.17 -19.86 6.58
CA GLU A 100 -17.27 -18.42 6.28
C GLU A 100 -16.82 -17.58 7.48
N GLU A 101 -17.20 -17.94 8.71
CA GLU A 101 -16.78 -17.21 9.94
C GLU A 101 -15.26 -17.09 10.04
N VAL A 102 -14.56 -18.20 9.81
CA VAL A 102 -13.09 -18.24 9.88
C VAL A 102 -12.50 -17.40 8.76
N ALA A 103 -13.04 -17.49 7.55
CA ALA A 103 -12.61 -16.67 6.42
C ALA A 103 -12.81 -15.18 6.71
N VAL A 104 -13.96 -14.79 7.27
CA VAL A 104 -14.26 -13.40 7.61
C VAL A 104 -13.25 -12.86 8.62
N ILE A 105 -12.97 -13.60 9.71
CA ILE A 105 -12.01 -13.19 10.74
C ILE A 105 -10.60 -13.07 10.16
N LEU A 106 -10.15 -14.07 9.40
CA LEU A 106 -8.80 -14.08 8.84
C LEU A 106 -8.62 -12.97 7.80
N ASN A 107 -9.58 -12.77 6.90
CA ASN A 107 -9.49 -11.73 5.89
C ASN A 107 -9.61 -10.31 6.49
N PHE A 108 -10.42 -10.14 7.53
CA PHE A 108 -10.40 -8.91 8.32
C PHE A 108 -9.01 -8.64 8.90
N LEU A 109 -8.38 -9.67 9.48
CA LEU A 109 -7.03 -9.57 10.04
C LEU A 109 -5.98 -9.26 8.96
N VAL A 110 -6.13 -9.80 7.75
CA VAL A 110 -5.28 -9.49 6.60
C VAL A 110 -5.34 -8.01 6.25
N TRP A 111 -6.53 -7.45 6.02
CA TRP A 111 -6.65 -6.08 5.55
C TRP A 111 -6.32 -5.04 6.62
N THR A 112 -6.70 -5.31 7.87
CA THR A 112 -6.28 -4.47 9.02
C THR A 112 -4.78 -4.60 9.28
N GLY A 113 -4.22 -5.81 9.16
CA GLY A 113 -2.79 -6.08 9.27
C GLY A 113 -1.98 -5.36 8.20
N VAL A 114 -2.41 -5.37 6.94
CA VAL A 114 -1.78 -4.62 5.85
C VAL A 114 -1.74 -3.12 6.17
N VAL A 115 -2.84 -2.55 6.66
CA VAL A 115 -2.90 -1.13 7.04
C VAL A 115 -2.01 -0.84 8.24
N GLY A 116 -2.08 -1.67 9.29
CA GLY A 116 -1.29 -1.50 10.52
C GLY A 116 0.21 -1.64 10.27
N ILE A 117 0.63 -2.68 9.56
CA ILE A 117 2.03 -2.90 9.18
C ILE A 117 2.50 -1.79 8.23
N GLY A 118 1.65 -1.38 7.28
CA GLY A 118 1.95 -0.29 6.37
C GLY A 118 2.17 1.03 7.10
N ALA A 119 1.28 1.39 8.02
CA ALA A 119 1.39 2.60 8.85
C ALA A 119 2.61 2.55 9.79
N TRP A 120 2.84 1.40 10.44
CA TRP A 120 4.01 1.16 11.27
C TRP A 120 5.29 1.33 10.48
N LYS A 121 5.41 0.73 9.30
CA LYS A 121 6.64 0.82 8.49
C LYS A 121 6.84 2.20 7.85
N GLU A 122 5.77 2.94 7.55
CA GLU A 122 5.88 4.33 7.07
C GLU A 122 6.48 5.25 8.14
N SER A 123 6.22 5.02 9.44
CA SER A 123 6.85 5.82 10.51
C SER A 123 8.37 5.65 10.56
N TYR A 124 8.89 4.49 10.12
CA TYR A 124 10.32 4.22 9.94
C TYR A 124 10.85 4.55 8.53
N ARG A 125 10.10 5.34 7.73
CA ARG A 125 10.45 5.74 6.36
C ARG A 125 10.71 4.57 5.38
N LYS A 126 10.11 3.39 5.62
CA LYS A 126 10.23 2.23 4.71
C LYS A 126 9.10 2.21 3.68
N GLU A 127 9.42 2.12 2.40
CA GLU A 127 8.43 2.12 1.31
C GLU A 127 7.75 0.74 1.16
N VAL A 128 6.68 0.48 1.90
CA VAL A 128 5.93 -0.80 1.87
C VAL A 128 4.88 -0.85 0.76
N TRP A 129 4.30 0.30 0.43
CA TRP A 129 3.15 0.42 -0.47
C TRP A 129 3.45 0.07 -1.94
N SER A 130 4.71 -0.09 -2.31
CA SER A 130 5.13 -0.58 -3.64
C SER A 130 5.77 -1.96 -3.62
N SER A 131 5.74 -2.66 -2.48
CA SER A 131 6.30 -4.00 -2.39
C SER A 131 5.59 -4.95 -3.36
N MET A 132 6.36 -5.84 -3.98
CA MET A 132 5.82 -6.90 -4.83
C MET A 132 4.86 -7.79 -4.02
N THR A 133 5.18 -8.02 -2.75
CA THR A 133 4.34 -8.78 -1.81
C THR A 133 2.94 -8.20 -1.68
N LEU A 134 2.79 -6.88 -1.56
CA LEU A 134 1.46 -6.25 -1.49
C LEU A 134 0.65 -6.49 -2.77
N LYS A 135 1.29 -6.40 -3.95
CA LYS A 135 0.64 -6.72 -5.24
C LYS A 135 0.18 -8.17 -5.31
N VAL A 136 1.01 -9.09 -4.85
CA VAL A 136 0.67 -10.53 -4.81
C VAL A 136 -0.48 -10.78 -3.84
N ILE A 137 -0.48 -10.16 -2.65
CA ILE A 137 -1.59 -10.25 -1.68
C ILE A 137 -2.89 -9.78 -2.33
N THR A 138 -2.89 -8.58 -2.94
CA THR A 138 -4.10 -8.01 -3.54
C THR A 138 -4.58 -8.83 -4.74
N LEU A 139 -3.67 -9.30 -5.61
CA LEU A 139 -4.02 -10.14 -6.75
C LEU A 139 -4.61 -11.47 -6.27
N LEU A 140 -3.95 -12.13 -5.32
CA LEU A 140 -4.42 -13.39 -4.77
C LEU A 140 -5.80 -13.21 -4.13
N ALA A 141 -5.99 -12.19 -3.28
CA ALA A 141 -7.29 -11.88 -2.70
C ALA A 141 -8.37 -11.64 -3.76
N GLY A 142 -8.07 -10.89 -4.82
CA GLY A 142 -9.00 -10.66 -5.93
C GLY A 142 -9.39 -11.96 -6.66
N THR A 143 -8.41 -12.81 -6.98
CA THR A 143 -8.69 -14.11 -7.63
C THR A 143 -9.51 -15.04 -6.75
N MET A 144 -9.29 -15.00 -5.44
CA MET A 144 -10.02 -15.81 -4.47
C MET A 144 -11.45 -15.34 -4.28
N GLU A 145 -11.68 -14.03 -4.26
CA GLU A 145 -13.03 -13.46 -4.24
C GLU A 145 -13.84 -13.87 -5.46
N VAL A 146 -13.26 -13.72 -6.66
CA VAL A 146 -13.94 -14.13 -7.91
C VAL A 146 -14.26 -15.62 -7.89
N THR A 147 -13.29 -16.45 -7.48
CA THR A 147 -13.49 -17.90 -7.41
C THR A 147 -14.59 -18.26 -6.39
N THR A 148 -14.54 -17.69 -5.19
CA THR A 148 -15.52 -17.96 -4.13
C THR A 148 -16.92 -17.49 -4.54
N PHE A 149 -17.04 -16.31 -5.15
CA PHE A 149 -18.30 -15.79 -5.66
C PHE A 149 -18.90 -16.69 -6.74
N VAL A 150 -18.09 -17.11 -7.72
CA VAL A 150 -18.55 -18.02 -8.79
C VAL A 150 -19.01 -19.35 -8.22
N LEU A 151 -18.26 -19.94 -7.30
CA LEU A 151 -18.64 -21.20 -6.64
C LEU A 151 -19.90 -21.03 -5.79
N LEU A 152 -20.05 -19.90 -5.10
CA LEU A 152 -21.24 -19.59 -4.31
C LEU A 152 -22.47 -19.44 -5.21
N CYS A 153 -22.37 -18.73 -6.33
CA CYS A 153 -23.43 -18.63 -7.33
C CYS A 153 -23.82 -20.00 -7.91
N LEU A 154 -22.83 -20.87 -8.14
CA LEU A 154 -23.05 -22.22 -8.64
C LEU A 154 -23.71 -23.13 -7.58
N GLY A 155 -23.27 -23.03 -6.32
CA GLY A 155 -23.81 -23.77 -5.19
C GLY A 155 -25.24 -23.37 -4.84
N LEU A 156 -25.52 -22.05 -4.86
CA LEU A 156 -26.87 -21.50 -4.69
C LEU A 156 -27.78 -21.73 -5.90
N ARG A 157 -27.25 -22.27 -7.00
CA ARG A 157 -27.99 -22.52 -8.25
C ARG A 157 -28.78 -21.29 -8.70
N VAL A 158 -28.20 -20.10 -8.57
CA VAL A 158 -28.84 -18.82 -8.91
C VAL A 158 -29.44 -18.83 -10.33
N PHE A 159 -28.86 -19.64 -11.23
CA PHE A 159 -29.26 -19.76 -12.63
C PHE A 159 -30.12 -21.00 -12.97
N GLN A 160 -30.39 -21.91 -12.03
CA GLN A 160 -31.19 -23.12 -12.28
C GLN A 160 -32.52 -23.10 -11.53
N ASN A 161 -33.54 -22.45 -12.12
CA ASN A 161 -34.95 -22.40 -11.69
C ASN A 161 -35.23 -21.97 -10.22
N PRO A 162 -36.23 -21.13 -9.97
CA PRO A 162 -36.67 -20.80 -8.60
C PRO A 162 -37.37 -22.01 -7.97
N ILE A 163 -36.60 -23.02 -7.55
CA ILE A 163 -37.12 -24.19 -6.87
C ILE A 163 -37.60 -23.73 -5.50
N HIS A 164 -38.90 -23.91 -5.32
CA HIS A 164 -39.69 -23.65 -4.13
C HIS A 164 -39.11 -24.37 -2.90
N ARG A 165 -38.09 -23.79 -2.25
CA ARG A 165 -37.78 -24.09 -0.85
C ARG A 165 -38.31 -22.94 0.00
N PRO A 166 -39.52 -23.08 0.58
CA PRO A 166 -40.17 -22.01 1.34
C PRO A 166 -39.46 -21.65 2.66
N GLU A 167 -38.38 -22.35 3.02
CA GLU A 167 -37.69 -22.18 4.30
C GLU A 167 -36.41 -21.34 4.22
N PHE A 168 -35.85 -21.10 3.03
CA PHE A 168 -34.74 -20.17 2.88
C PHE A 168 -35.30 -18.76 2.72
N ARG A 169 -35.31 -17.99 3.81
CA ARG A 169 -35.50 -16.53 3.74
C ARG A 169 -34.48 -15.96 2.76
N ILE A 170 -34.98 -15.60 1.59
CA ILE A 170 -34.25 -15.13 0.40
C ILE A 170 -33.29 -13.97 0.73
N LEU A 171 -33.55 -13.23 1.81
CA LEU A 171 -32.77 -12.09 2.25
C LEU A 171 -31.31 -12.42 2.60
N GLY A 172 -31.04 -13.58 3.21
CA GLY A 172 -29.71 -13.96 3.67
C GLY A 172 -28.69 -14.12 2.53
N PRO A 173 -28.95 -15.04 1.57
CA PRO A 173 -28.06 -15.22 0.42
C PRO A 173 -27.89 -13.96 -0.42
N ILE A 174 -28.94 -13.14 -0.57
CA ILE A 174 -28.85 -11.86 -1.30
C ILE A 174 -27.89 -10.89 -0.61
N LEU A 175 -27.94 -10.80 0.72
CA LEU A 175 -27.12 -9.87 1.48
C LEU A 175 -25.64 -10.25 1.40
N HIS A 176 -25.34 -11.55 1.54
CA HIS A 176 -23.99 -12.12 1.34
C HIS A 176 -23.46 -11.86 -0.07
N LEU A 177 -24.29 -12.08 -1.10
CA LEU A 177 -23.92 -11.77 -2.49
C LEU A 177 -23.67 -10.28 -2.72
N PHE A 178 -24.49 -9.42 -2.13
CA PHE A 178 -24.33 -7.97 -2.21
C PHE A 178 -23.03 -7.50 -1.55
N ILE A 179 -22.71 -8.03 -0.36
CA ILE A 179 -21.44 -7.75 0.34
C ILE A 179 -20.24 -8.25 -0.47
N SER A 180 -20.32 -9.46 -1.05
CA SER A 180 -19.27 -9.98 -1.93
C SER A 180 -19.08 -9.09 -3.18
N LEU A 181 -20.16 -8.58 -3.76
CA LEU A 181 -20.08 -7.65 -4.89
C LEU A 181 -19.45 -6.31 -4.51
N LEU A 182 -19.80 -5.77 -3.33
CA LEU A 182 -19.14 -4.58 -2.78
C LEU A 182 -17.64 -4.81 -2.56
N ARG A 183 -17.24 -5.99 -2.04
CA ARG A 183 -15.83 -6.36 -1.89
C ARG A 183 -15.10 -6.32 -3.23
N MET A 184 -15.66 -6.94 -4.27
CA MET A 184 -15.08 -6.89 -5.62
C MET A 184 -14.95 -5.46 -6.14
N LEU A 185 -15.98 -4.64 -5.93
CA LEU A 185 -15.99 -3.25 -6.35
C LEU A 185 -14.89 -2.42 -5.68
N VAL A 186 -14.54 -2.71 -4.42
CA VAL A 186 -13.44 -2.05 -3.70
C VAL A 186 -12.06 -2.61 -4.10
N LEU A 187 -11.98 -3.90 -4.41
CA LEU A 187 -10.74 -4.55 -4.88
C LEU A 187 -10.30 -4.02 -6.25
N LEU A 188 -11.23 -3.67 -7.13
CA LEU A 188 -10.95 -3.20 -8.49
C LEU A 188 -10.13 -1.89 -8.55
N PRO A 189 -10.51 -0.80 -7.85
CA PRO A 189 -9.69 0.41 -7.78
C PRO A 189 -8.38 0.14 -7.03
N LEU A 190 -8.37 -0.72 -6.01
CA LEU A 190 -7.15 -1.09 -5.29
C LEU A 190 -6.13 -1.75 -6.25
N LEU A 191 -6.56 -2.75 -7.02
CA LEU A 191 -5.75 -3.39 -8.08
C LEU A 191 -5.26 -2.34 -9.08
N SER A 192 -6.15 -1.50 -9.59
CA SER A 192 -5.79 -0.45 -10.56
C SER A 192 -4.67 0.45 -10.04
N VAL A 193 -4.78 0.94 -8.81
CA VAL A 193 -3.77 1.80 -8.17
C VAL A 193 -2.43 1.08 -7.99
N LEU A 194 -2.45 -0.21 -7.61
CA LEU A 194 -1.22 -1.00 -7.42
C LEU A 194 -0.49 -1.29 -8.74
N PHE A 195 -1.22 -1.51 -9.84
CA PHE A 195 -0.64 -1.85 -11.15
C PHE A 195 -0.28 -0.63 -12.00
N TRP A 196 -1.03 0.47 -11.92
CA TRP A 196 -0.80 1.66 -12.75
C TRP A 196 0.48 2.43 -12.36
N SER A 197 0.96 2.25 -11.13
CA SER A 197 2.04 3.06 -10.55
C SER A 197 3.47 2.71 -11.04
N THR A 198 3.67 1.77 -11.97
CA THR A 198 5.00 1.35 -12.48
C THR A 198 5.53 2.19 -13.65
N ARG A 199 4.91 3.32 -14.01
CA ARG A 199 5.51 4.22 -15.00
C ARG A 199 6.61 5.05 -14.35
N TYR A 200 7.85 4.58 -14.51
CA TYR A 200 9.05 5.38 -14.30
C TYR A 200 8.99 6.54 -15.28
N LEU A 201 8.76 7.75 -14.77
CA LEU A 201 9.02 8.95 -15.53
C LEU A 201 10.54 9.03 -15.66
N HIS A 202 11.06 8.68 -16.84
CA HIS A 202 12.45 8.89 -17.16
C HIS A 202 12.64 10.40 -17.20
N VAL A 203 13.09 10.98 -16.09
CA VAL A 203 13.55 12.37 -16.08
C VAL A 203 14.82 12.35 -16.92
N GLN A 204 14.69 12.76 -18.18
CA GLN A 204 15.82 13.01 -19.06
C GLN A 204 16.72 14.02 -18.35
N PRO A 205 18.00 13.70 -18.07
CA PRO A 205 18.87 14.61 -17.35
C PRO A 205 19.00 15.92 -18.13
N ALA A 206 18.82 17.04 -17.44
CA ALA A 206 18.91 18.39 -18.01
C ALA A 206 20.28 18.73 -18.64
N ALA A 207 21.27 17.82 -18.54
CA ALA A 207 22.57 17.92 -19.19
C ALA A 207 22.49 17.96 -20.73
N GLU A 208 21.39 17.53 -21.34
CA GLU A 208 21.20 17.60 -22.80
C GLU A 208 20.65 18.95 -23.28
N ARG A 209 20.19 19.82 -22.36
CA ARG A 209 19.73 21.17 -22.72
C ARG A 209 20.85 22.22 -22.66
N THR A 210 21.91 21.97 -21.91
CA THR A 210 23.10 22.82 -21.89
C THR A 210 24.07 22.51 -23.04
N SER A 211 24.08 21.29 -23.58
CA SER A 211 24.90 20.97 -24.77
C SER A 211 24.35 21.57 -26.07
N LEU A 212 23.03 21.76 -26.18
CA LEU A 212 22.43 22.44 -27.34
C LEU A 212 22.58 23.97 -27.32
N LEU A 213 22.81 24.58 -26.14
CA LEU A 213 23.12 26.01 -26.01
C LEU A 213 24.63 26.30 -26.00
N ALA A 214 25.48 25.32 -25.65
CA ALA A 214 26.93 25.48 -25.68
C ALA A 214 27.55 25.22 -27.07
N SER A 215 26.84 24.58 -28.00
CA SER A 215 27.33 24.33 -29.36
C SER A 215 27.24 25.56 -30.29
N GLU A 216 26.61 26.66 -29.86
CA GLU A 216 26.41 27.87 -30.66
C GLU A 216 27.31 29.05 -30.22
N ALA A 217 28.44 28.77 -29.55
CA ALA A 217 29.39 29.78 -29.11
C ALA A 217 30.81 29.62 -29.70
N THR A 218 31.04 28.69 -30.63
CA THR A 218 32.38 28.45 -31.18
C THR A 218 32.37 28.40 -32.72
N SER A 219 32.18 29.56 -33.34
CA SER A 219 32.76 29.84 -34.67
C SER A 219 33.02 31.35 -34.82
N GLY A 220 34.24 31.77 -34.45
CA GLY A 220 34.81 33.04 -34.92
C GLY A 220 35.17 32.97 -36.42
N PRO A 221 35.59 34.09 -37.06
CA PRO A 221 36.98 34.52 -36.81
C PRO A 221 37.26 36.04 -36.87
N ASN A 222 38.38 36.41 -36.23
CA ASN A 222 39.32 37.52 -36.47
C ASN A 222 38.79 38.97 -36.52
N ASP A 223 39.33 39.83 -35.65
CA ASP A 223 40.36 40.77 -36.10
C ASP A 223 41.18 41.38 -34.95
N THR A 224 42.43 41.68 -35.34
CA THR A 224 43.56 42.17 -34.56
C THR A 224 43.36 43.63 -34.18
N HIS A 225 43.67 44.03 -32.93
CA HIS A 225 44.39 45.29 -32.66
C HIS A 225 44.92 45.35 -31.22
N THR A 226 46.19 45.72 -31.14
CA THR A 226 47.08 45.95 -29.99
C THR A 226 46.79 47.26 -29.26
N LEU A 227 47.00 47.28 -27.93
CA LEU A 227 47.92 48.17 -27.15
C LEU A 227 47.62 48.07 -25.62
N PRO A 228 48.55 48.49 -24.73
CA PRO A 228 48.76 47.88 -23.40
C PRO A 228 48.67 48.85 -22.19
N VAL A 229 48.89 48.28 -20.97
CA VAL A 229 49.39 48.92 -19.70
C VAL A 229 48.32 49.57 -18.78
N PRO A 230 48.48 49.69 -17.43
CA PRO A 230 49.11 48.85 -16.38
C PRO A 230 48.19 48.54 -15.14
N SER A 231 48.77 47.75 -14.23
CA SER A 231 48.45 47.48 -12.82
C SER A 231 47.83 48.60 -11.95
N GLN A 232 46.98 48.20 -10.99
CA GLN A 232 47.04 48.77 -9.65
C GLN A 232 46.49 47.83 -8.56
N ASP A 233 47.33 47.63 -7.54
CA ASP A 233 47.09 46.98 -6.25
C ASP A 233 45.89 47.58 -5.49
N GLY A 234 45.28 46.78 -4.60
CA GLY A 234 44.25 47.30 -3.69
C GLY A 234 43.72 46.31 -2.65
N ASN A 235 44.50 46.14 -1.58
CA ASN A 235 44.11 45.82 -0.19
C ASN A 235 42.62 45.93 0.22
N GLY A 236 42.21 45.05 1.15
CA GLY A 236 41.18 45.35 2.16
C GLY A 236 40.41 44.12 2.65
N MET A 237 40.80 43.52 3.79
CA MET A 237 40.16 43.68 5.11
C MET A 237 38.72 43.12 5.20
N THR A 238 38.55 41.92 5.76
CA THR A 238 38.28 41.57 7.18
C THR A 238 36.81 41.63 7.62
N ASN A 239 36.47 40.64 8.46
CA ASN A 239 35.37 40.56 9.42
C ASN A 239 33.98 40.15 8.88
N ALA A 240 33.49 39.00 9.32
CA ALA A 240 32.79 38.96 10.60
C ALA A 240 32.44 37.51 10.99
N SER A 241 33.02 37.11 12.12
CA SER A 241 32.56 36.02 12.96
C SER A 241 31.08 36.25 13.31
N GLN A 242 30.21 35.27 13.04
CA GLN A 242 28.86 35.26 13.57
C GLN A 242 28.65 34.00 14.38
N ASP A 243 29.00 34.14 15.67
CA ASP A 243 28.56 33.30 16.77
C ASP A 243 27.06 33.04 16.68
N ARG A 244 26.67 31.76 16.70
CA ARG A 244 25.32 31.37 17.11
C ARG A 244 25.39 30.47 18.34
N PRO A 245 24.48 30.70 19.31
CA PRO A 245 24.57 30.11 20.64
C PRO A 245 24.21 28.62 20.62
N LYS A 246 24.94 27.86 21.44
CA LYS A 246 24.54 26.53 21.92
C LYS A 246 23.18 26.62 22.60
N VAL A 247 22.20 25.92 22.06
CA VAL A 247 20.95 25.62 22.75
C VAL A 247 21.18 24.32 23.51
N ASP A 248 21.25 24.41 24.84
CA ASP A 248 21.30 23.27 25.73
C ASP A 248 19.97 22.52 25.71
N GLU A 249 19.97 21.35 25.07
CA GLU A 249 18.80 20.47 25.02
C GLU A 249 18.70 19.69 26.35
N LYS A 250 17.79 20.16 27.19
CA LYS A 250 17.43 19.62 28.50
C LYS A 250 16.74 18.25 28.33
N LYS A 251 17.46 17.19 28.71
CA LYS A 251 16.99 15.80 28.77
C LYS A 251 15.79 15.66 29.74
N PRO A 252 14.62 15.16 29.31
CA PRO A 252 13.56 14.82 30.26
C PRO A 252 13.85 13.48 30.94
N SER A 253 13.77 13.52 32.27
CA SER A 253 13.84 12.38 33.20
C SER A 253 12.60 11.48 33.03
N PRO A 254 12.74 10.14 32.97
CA PRO A 254 11.60 9.24 33.04
C PRO A 254 11.20 9.04 34.51
N SER A 255 10.20 9.81 34.97
CA SER A 255 9.52 9.55 36.24
C SER A 255 8.43 8.49 36.05
N GLY A 256 8.67 7.35 36.69
CA GLY A 256 7.72 6.44 37.33
C GLY A 256 6.28 6.41 36.86
N TRP A 257 5.90 5.28 36.27
CA TRP A 257 4.55 4.73 36.43
C TRP A 257 4.70 3.32 36.99
N GLU A 258 4.88 3.27 38.31
CA GLU A 258 4.53 2.12 39.11
C GLU A 258 3.00 2.06 39.26
N MET A 259 2.49 0.85 39.09
CA MET A 259 1.37 0.26 39.83
C MET A 259 0.11 1.11 40.08
N CYS A 260 -0.98 0.71 39.42
CA CYS A 260 -2.27 0.60 40.10
C CYS A 260 -3.10 -0.56 39.54
N LYS A 261 -3.24 -1.57 40.39
CA LYS A 261 -4.32 -2.57 40.57
C LYS A 261 -4.68 -3.50 39.43
#